data_AF-A0A1Q3TGW2-F1
#
_entry.id   AF-A0A1Q3TGW2-F1
#
_cell.length_a   1.000
_cell.length_b   1.000
_cell.length_c   1.000
_cell.angle_alpha   90.00
_cell.angle_beta   90.00
_cell.angle_gamma   90.00
#
_symmetry.space_group_name_H-M   'P 1'
#
loop_
_entity.id
_entity.type
_entity.pdbx_description
1 polymer ?
#
loop_
_entity_poly.entity_id
_entity_poly.type
_entity_poly.pdbx_seq_one_letter_code
_entity_poly.pdbx_strand_id
1 'polypeptide(L)'
;MRTRALSAVVAGVFAVSIALSGCSQNNVIAPVTMDAGDLQGETVELIVGQVLNINTGDLPVDSYSGEVADPAVAEFVPGHTDDTATFNPGVTALSVGSTEVVLSNSDGGIQDVTFTVEVTEKK
;
A
#
# COMPACT_ATOMS: atom_id res chain seq x y z
N MET A 1 5.69 -68.12 50.75
CA MET A 1 6.31 -69.15 49.87
C MET A 1 5.71 -68.99 48.48
N ARG A 2 6.56 -68.85 47.42
CA ARG A 2 6.21 -68.90 45.98
C ARG A 2 5.32 -67.76 45.40
N THR A 3 5.94 -66.84 44.63
CA THR A 3 5.81 -66.66 43.14
C THR A 3 4.65 -65.75 42.69
N ARG A 4 4.71 -64.93 41.63
CA ARG A 4 5.67 -64.73 40.51
C ARG A 4 6.00 -63.24 40.27
N ALA A 5 7.02 -62.97 39.46
CA ALA A 5 7.39 -61.63 38.97
C ALA A 5 7.03 -61.43 37.48
N LEU A 6 7.27 -60.20 37.00
CA LEU A 6 7.41 -59.74 35.61
C LEU A 6 6.15 -59.57 34.74
N SER A 7 5.90 -58.33 34.30
CA SER A 7 5.48 -58.03 32.93
C SER A 7 5.81 -56.58 32.53
N ALA A 8 5.93 -56.33 31.22
CA ALA A 8 6.51 -55.11 30.64
C ALA A 8 6.07 -54.97 29.15
N VAL A 9 6.34 -53.90 28.37
CA VAL A 9 7.18 -52.72 28.60
C VAL A 9 6.75 -51.52 27.72
N VAL A 10 6.94 -50.27 28.20
CA VAL A 10 7.03 -49.01 27.39
C VAL A 10 5.78 -48.44 26.68
N ALA A 11 5.87 -47.11 26.45
CA ALA A 11 5.09 -46.19 25.61
C ALA A 11 4.01 -45.37 26.36
N GLY A 12 4.09 -44.04 26.49
CA GLY A 12 4.94 -43.07 25.79
C GLY A 12 4.10 -42.13 24.93
N VAL A 13 3.19 -41.37 25.56
CA VAL A 13 2.36 -40.36 24.88
C VAL A 13 2.55 -39.02 25.58
N PHE A 14 3.55 -38.26 25.15
CA PHE A 14 3.58 -36.82 25.39
C PHE A 14 2.50 -36.19 24.53
N ALA A 15 1.47 -35.62 25.16
CA ALA A 15 0.46 -34.84 24.47
C ALA A 15 1.08 -33.52 23.98
N VAL A 16 1.59 -33.51 22.76
CA VAL A 16 2.06 -32.28 22.09
C VAL A 16 0.84 -31.47 21.67
N SER A 17 0.40 -30.58 22.56
CA SER A 17 -0.60 -29.56 22.24
C SER A 17 -0.09 -28.69 21.11
N ILE A 18 -0.80 -28.71 19.98
CA ILE A 18 -0.43 -27.99 18.76
C ILE A 18 -0.36 -26.49 19.06
N ALA A 19 0.83 -25.91 18.98
CA ALA A 19 1.00 -24.48 19.00
C ALA A 19 0.36 -23.92 17.71
N LEU A 20 -0.75 -23.20 17.86
CA LEU A 20 -1.41 -22.52 16.76
C LEU A 20 -0.58 -21.29 16.41
N SER A 21 0.48 -21.47 15.61
CA SER A 21 1.36 -20.41 15.14
C SER A 21 0.54 -19.32 14.48
N GLY A 22 0.44 -18.17 15.15
CA GLY A 22 -0.43 -17.08 14.73
C GLY A 22 -0.06 -16.57 13.34
N CYS A 23 -1.08 -16.29 12.52
CA CYS A 23 -0.89 -15.59 11.26
C CYS A 23 -0.23 -14.23 11.55
N SER A 24 0.98 -14.01 11.03
CA SER A 24 1.62 -12.70 11.07
C SER A 24 0.71 -11.70 10.36
N GLN A 25 0.13 -10.78 11.12
CA GLN A 25 -0.63 -9.66 10.58
C GLN A 25 0.38 -8.68 9.97
N ASN A 26 0.73 -8.89 8.70
CA ASN A 26 1.55 -7.93 7.97
C ASN A 26 0.80 -6.60 7.92
N ASN A 27 1.36 -5.58 8.58
CA ASN A 27 0.72 -4.29 8.80
C ASN A 27 0.70 -3.46 7.51
N VAL A 28 -0.25 -3.79 6.63
CA VAL A 28 -0.55 -3.08 5.39
C VAL A 28 -1.03 -1.66 5.68
N ILE A 29 -0.42 -0.68 5.01
CA ILE A 29 -0.83 0.71 5.08
C ILE A 29 -1.97 0.89 4.07
N ALA A 30 -3.12 1.40 4.52
CA ALA A 30 -4.22 1.72 3.62
C ALA A 30 -3.86 2.96 2.77
N PRO A 31 -4.13 2.94 1.45
CA PRO A 31 -3.93 4.13 0.62
C PRO A 31 -4.90 5.25 1.00
N VAL A 32 -4.49 6.49 0.79
CA VAL A 32 -5.42 7.63 0.71
C VAL A 32 -6.01 7.62 -0.69
N THR A 33 -7.32 7.79 -0.85
CA THR A 33 -7.96 7.91 -2.16
C THR A 33 -8.60 9.28 -2.30
N MET A 34 -8.33 9.95 -3.41
CA MET A 34 -8.89 11.26 -3.76
C MET A 34 -9.23 11.32 -5.24
N ASP A 35 -10.21 12.12 -5.63
CA ASP A 35 -10.55 12.37 -7.02
C ASP A 35 -9.57 13.39 -7.63
N ALA A 36 -9.16 13.20 -8.88
CA ALA A 36 -8.19 14.07 -9.55
C ALA A 36 -8.62 15.55 -9.60
N GLY A 37 -9.94 15.81 -9.63
CA GLY A 37 -10.49 17.17 -9.59
C GLY A 37 -10.39 17.88 -8.24
N ASP A 38 -10.25 17.13 -7.14
CA ASP A 38 -10.19 17.67 -5.78
C ASP A 38 -8.75 18.02 -5.35
N LEU A 39 -7.74 17.61 -6.10
CA LEU A 39 -6.33 17.82 -5.75
C LEU A 39 -5.84 19.26 -6.02
N GLN A 40 -6.51 20.05 -6.86
CA GLN A 40 -5.98 21.34 -7.32
C GLN A 40 -5.71 22.33 -6.17
N GLY A 41 -4.44 22.57 -5.89
CA GLY A 41 -3.95 23.45 -4.82
C GLY A 41 -3.95 22.82 -3.42
N GLU A 42 -4.29 21.54 -3.29
CA GLU A 42 -4.39 20.85 -2.02
C GLU A 42 -3.02 20.41 -1.48
N THR A 43 -2.91 20.20 -0.16
CA THR A 43 -1.77 19.55 0.48
C THR A 43 -2.19 18.19 1.02
N VAL A 44 -1.70 17.12 0.40
CA VAL A 44 -2.02 15.74 0.77
C VAL A 44 -1.00 15.24 1.80
N GLU A 45 -1.44 15.06 3.04
CA GLU A 45 -0.66 14.42 4.10
C GLU A 45 -0.57 12.90 3.88
N LEU A 46 0.64 12.37 3.80
CA LEU A 46 0.94 10.93 3.73
C LEU A 46 1.95 10.53 4.82
N ILE A 47 1.98 9.25 5.17
CA ILE A 47 3.11 8.65 5.90
C ILE A 47 4.06 7.91 4.96
N VAL A 48 5.34 7.78 5.33
CA VAL A 48 6.32 6.99 4.55
C VAL A 48 5.79 5.59 4.25
N GLY A 49 5.80 5.21 2.96
CA GLY A 49 5.27 3.96 2.43
C GLY A 49 3.77 3.93 2.15
N GLN A 50 3.05 5.04 2.35
CA GLN A 50 1.66 5.19 1.94
C GLN A 50 1.57 5.63 0.46
N VAL A 51 0.47 5.26 -0.19
CA VAL A 51 0.16 5.66 -1.56
C VAL A 51 -1.08 6.56 -1.55
N LEU A 52 -1.01 7.68 -2.27
CA LEU A 52 -2.18 8.39 -2.77
C LEU A 52 -2.65 7.69 -4.05
N ASN A 53 -3.85 7.12 -4.00
CA ASN A 53 -4.54 6.49 -5.12
C ASN A 53 -5.50 7.51 -5.76
N ILE A 54 -5.22 7.96 -6.98
CA ILE A 54 -5.93 9.06 -7.62
C ILE A 54 -7.05 8.50 -8.51
N ASN A 55 -8.30 8.77 -8.14
CA ASN A 55 -9.45 8.40 -8.96
C ASN A 55 -9.61 9.39 -10.13
N THR A 56 -9.68 8.86 -11.36
CA THR A 56 -9.73 9.63 -12.60
C THR A 56 -11.15 9.96 -13.06
N GLY A 57 -12.17 9.44 -12.36
CA GLY A 57 -13.58 9.63 -12.73
C GLY A 57 -13.89 8.99 -14.08
N ASP A 58 -14.41 9.79 -15.02
CA ASP A 58 -14.75 9.34 -16.38
C ASP A 58 -13.54 9.33 -17.35
N LEU A 59 -12.36 9.84 -16.93
CA LEU A 59 -11.16 9.86 -17.77
C LEU A 59 -10.33 8.56 -17.64
N PRO A 60 -9.67 8.08 -18.72
CA PRO A 60 -8.84 6.88 -18.68
C PRO A 60 -7.71 6.96 -17.66
N VAL A 61 -7.45 5.86 -16.94
CA VAL A 61 -6.40 5.81 -15.90
C VAL A 61 -4.98 6.02 -16.45
N ASP A 62 -4.76 5.68 -17.71
CA ASP A 62 -3.51 5.74 -18.46
C ASP A 62 -3.33 7.04 -19.27
N SER A 63 -4.35 7.91 -19.32
CA SER A 63 -4.25 9.25 -19.93
C SER A 63 -3.55 10.29 -19.03
N TYR A 64 -3.18 9.90 -17.81
CA TYR A 64 -2.58 10.77 -16.80
C TYR A 64 -1.06 10.55 -16.66
N SER A 65 -0.31 11.65 -16.63
CA SER A 65 1.13 11.68 -16.35
C SER A 65 1.45 12.67 -15.24
N GLY A 66 2.29 12.28 -14.27
CA GLY A 66 2.72 13.14 -13.17
C GLY A 66 4.21 13.46 -13.20
N GLU A 67 4.55 14.72 -12.93
CA GLU A 67 5.90 15.19 -12.60
C GLU A 67 5.96 15.47 -11.09
N VAL A 68 7.02 15.01 -10.42
CA VAL A 68 7.27 15.25 -8.99
C VAL A 68 8.54 16.06 -8.84
N ALA A 69 8.47 17.22 -8.19
CA ALA A 69 9.57 18.18 -8.10
C ALA A 69 10.78 17.65 -7.32
N ASP A 70 10.56 16.76 -6.36
CA ASP A 70 11.59 16.03 -5.60
C ASP A 70 11.29 14.51 -5.57
N PRO A 71 11.91 13.73 -6.47
CA PRO A 71 11.73 12.28 -6.53
C PRO A 71 12.38 11.52 -5.38
N ALA A 72 13.06 12.18 -4.43
CA ALA A 72 13.49 11.54 -3.18
C ALA A 72 12.38 11.54 -2.11
N VAL A 73 11.41 12.47 -2.20
CA VAL A 73 10.28 12.58 -1.28
C VAL A 73 9.11 11.69 -1.74
N ALA A 74 8.77 11.72 -3.02
CA ALA A 74 7.66 10.95 -3.57
C ALA A 74 7.88 10.50 -5.03
N GLU A 75 7.14 9.48 -5.48
CA GLU A 75 7.19 8.95 -6.85
C GLU A 75 5.78 8.88 -7.46
N PHE A 76 5.59 9.46 -8.64
CA PHE A 76 4.37 9.27 -9.42
C PHE A 76 4.37 7.88 -10.08
N VAL A 77 3.25 7.18 -9.96
CA VAL A 77 3.01 5.87 -10.57
C VAL A 77 1.87 6.02 -11.59
N PRO A 78 2.09 5.76 -12.90
CA PRO A 78 1.04 5.87 -13.90
C PRO A 78 -0.03 4.78 -13.73
N GLY A 79 -1.28 5.16 -14.02
CA GLY A 79 -2.37 4.21 -14.12
C GLY A 79 -2.25 3.35 -15.38
N HIS A 80 -2.90 2.18 -15.36
CA HIS A 80 -2.92 1.26 -16.50
C HIS A 80 -4.11 0.30 -16.38
N THR A 81 -4.44 -0.37 -17.48
CA THR A 81 -5.40 -1.50 -17.50
C THR A 81 -4.72 -2.73 -18.08
N ASP A 82 -4.95 -3.89 -17.47
CA ASP A 82 -4.60 -5.20 -18.02
C ASP A 82 -5.86 -6.04 -18.33
N ASP A 83 -5.69 -7.28 -18.78
CA ASP A 83 -6.80 -8.19 -19.14
C ASP A 83 -7.75 -8.51 -17.96
N THR A 84 -7.39 -8.16 -16.73
CA THR A 84 -8.05 -8.57 -15.48
C THR A 84 -8.45 -7.41 -14.56
N ALA A 85 -7.77 -6.27 -14.62
CA ALA A 85 -7.97 -5.16 -13.72
C ALA A 85 -7.59 -3.80 -14.32
N THR A 86 -8.21 -2.75 -13.79
CA THR A 86 -7.84 -1.36 -14.01
C THR A 86 -7.17 -0.84 -12.74
N PHE A 87 -6.01 -0.20 -12.89
CA PHE A 87 -5.21 0.37 -11.82
C PHE A 87 -5.14 1.89 -11.98
N ASN A 88 -5.56 2.61 -10.96
CA ASN A 88 -5.52 4.06 -10.92
C ASN A 88 -4.07 4.58 -10.91
N PRO A 89 -3.81 5.79 -11.43
CA PRO A 89 -2.57 6.51 -11.17
C PRO A 89 -2.44 6.86 -9.68
N GLY A 90 -1.24 7.18 -9.23
CA GLY A 90 -1.01 7.53 -7.84
C GLY A 90 0.33 8.17 -7.55
N VAL A 91 0.55 8.50 -6.28
CA VAL A 91 1.83 9.01 -5.75
C VAL A 91 2.23 8.20 -4.52
N THR A 92 3.44 7.63 -4.54
CA THR A 92 4.00 6.86 -3.42
C THR A 92 4.88 7.77 -2.56
N ALA A 93 4.63 7.81 -1.25
CA ALA A 93 5.45 8.54 -0.29
C ALA A 93 6.73 7.74 0.05
N LEU A 94 7.90 8.27 -0.33
CA LEU A 94 9.19 7.58 -0.21
C LEU A 94 9.97 7.97 1.06
N SER A 95 10.04 9.26 1.38
CA SER A 95 10.77 9.77 2.54
C SER A 95 10.16 11.06 3.09
N VAL A 96 10.46 11.37 4.35
CA VAL A 96 9.92 12.56 5.04
C VAL A 96 10.38 13.84 4.34
N GLY A 97 9.41 14.70 4.01
CA GLY A 97 9.65 15.93 3.24
C GLY A 97 8.35 16.50 2.68
N SER A 98 8.47 17.51 1.84
CA SER A 98 7.35 18.08 1.09
C SER A 98 7.76 18.31 -0.35
N THR A 99 6.88 18.01 -1.30
CA THR A 99 7.16 18.12 -2.74
C THR A 99 5.91 18.47 -3.53
N GLU A 100 6.08 19.24 -4.59
CA GLU A 100 5.00 19.56 -5.53
C GLU A 100 4.86 18.45 -6.58
N VAL A 101 3.62 18.13 -6.92
CA VAL A 101 3.24 17.20 -7.97
C VAL A 101 2.38 17.94 -8.99
N VAL A 102 2.75 17.84 -10.27
CA VAL A 102 1.99 18.35 -11.40
C VAL A 102 1.43 17.17 -12.17
N LEU A 103 0.11 17.10 -12.29
CA LEU A 103 -0.61 16.01 -12.95
C LEU A 103 -1.26 16.53 -14.24
N SER A 104 -0.72 16.11 -15.38
CA SER A 104 -1.23 16.41 -16.73
C SER A 104 -2.12 15.28 -17.25
N ASN A 105 -3.02 15.60 -18.17
CA ASN A 105 -3.88 14.63 -18.86
C ASN A 105 -3.91 14.88 -20.38
N SER A 106 -3.86 13.83 -21.20
CA SER A 106 -3.84 13.93 -22.66
C SER A 106 -5.22 13.94 -23.33
N ASP A 107 -6.25 13.44 -22.63
CA ASP A 107 -7.56 13.07 -23.19
C ASP A 107 -8.70 13.95 -22.64
N GLY A 108 -8.41 14.83 -21.68
CA GLY A 108 -9.33 15.78 -21.08
C GLY A 108 -8.62 16.73 -20.12
N GLY A 109 -9.34 17.77 -19.65
CA GLY A 109 -8.75 18.82 -18.83
C GLY A 109 -7.96 19.86 -19.65
N ILE A 110 -8.19 21.14 -19.39
CA ILE A 110 -7.50 22.25 -20.09
C ILE A 110 -6.35 22.85 -19.26
N GLN A 111 -6.07 22.27 -18.11
CA GLN A 111 -5.16 22.77 -17.09
C GLN A 111 -4.59 21.57 -16.32
N ASP A 112 -3.29 21.58 -16.07
CA ASP A 112 -2.62 20.63 -15.20
C ASP A 112 -3.10 20.79 -13.76
N VAL A 113 -3.25 19.68 -13.04
CA VAL A 113 -3.61 19.69 -11.62
C VAL A 113 -2.35 19.72 -10.79
N THR A 114 -2.09 20.85 -10.12
CA THR A 114 -0.92 21.03 -9.24
C THR A 114 -1.31 20.87 -7.77
N PHE A 115 -0.58 20.05 -7.02
CA PHE A 115 -0.82 19.81 -5.59
C PHE A 115 0.48 19.55 -4.83
N THR A 116 0.46 19.68 -3.51
CA THR A 116 1.60 19.35 -2.64
C THR A 116 1.38 18.00 -1.97
N VAL A 117 2.43 17.20 -1.87
CA VAL A 117 2.48 16.03 -0.99
C VAL A 117 3.37 16.37 0.21
N GLU A 118 2.85 16.20 1.42
CA GLU A 118 3.62 16.30 2.66
C GLU A 118 3.76 14.91 3.28
N VAL A 119 5.00 14.43 3.42
CA VAL A 119 5.31 13.08 3.92
C VAL A 119 5.84 13.16 5.34
N THR A 120 5.20 12.42 6.24
CA THR A 120 5.54 12.32 7.66
C THR A 120 5.98 10.91 8.07
N GLU A 121 6.55 10.78 9.27
CA GLU A 121 6.97 9.47 9.79
C GLU A 121 5.76 8.55 10.06
N LYS A 122 5.95 7.24 9.83
CA LYS A 122 4.99 6.22 10.25
C LYS A 122 4.98 6.13 11.78
N LYS A 123 3.79 6.30 12.36
CA LYS A 123 3.51 6.15 13.80
C LYS A 123 3.51 4.69 14.25
#